data_AF-A0A920QEL4-F1
#
_entry.id   AF-A0A920QEL4-F1
#
_cell.length_a   1.000
_cell.length_b   1.000
_cell.length_c   1.000
_cell.angle_alpha   90.00
_cell.angle_beta   90.00
_cell.angle_gamma   90.00
#
_symmetry.space_group_name_H-M   'P 1'
#
loop_
_entity.id
_entity.type
_entity.pdbx_description
1 polymer ?
#
loop_
_entity_poly.entity_id
_entity_poly.type
_entity_poly.pdbx_seq_one_letter_code
_entity_poly.pdbx_strand_id
1 'polypeptide(L)'
;MVFRFSLAEDLPEDTWGEAENGAGSGLRFCFDTYDNGGGEAPSIDIRFGTQLIASTLLEKSEILTGLDFVDVLIRVESDGTADIAFNGLLAHHKVQTPFTGIQYGQYALPRAPADRTPSMQLTTSK
;
A
#
# COMPACT_ATOMS: atom_id res chain seq x y z
N MET A 1 -10.15 -0.90 -9.39
CA MET A 1 -9.65 -1.87 -8.39
C MET A 1 -8.65 -1.15 -7.53
N VAL A 2 -8.99 -0.95 -6.26
CA VAL A 2 -8.07 -0.30 -5.32
C VAL A 2 -7.52 -1.38 -4.40
N PHE A 3 -6.20 -1.48 -4.31
CA PHE A 3 -5.53 -2.39 -3.39
C PHE A 3 -4.72 -1.57 -2.39
N ARG A 4 -4.75 -1.97 -1.13
CA ARG A 4 -4.01 -1.29 -0.07
C ARG A 4 -3.34 -2.28 0.86
N PHE A 5 -2.16 -1.92 1.34
CA PHE A 5 -1.47 -2.60 2.44
C PHE A 5 -1.36 -1.62 3.61
N SER A 6 -1.82 -2.05 4.80
CA SER A 6 -1.75 -1.24 6.03
C SER A 6 -0.72 -1.79 7.00
N LEU A 7 0.06 -0.90 7.62
CA LEU A 7 0.95 -1.17 8.74
C LEU A 7 0.59 -0.24 9.90
N ALA A 8 -0.08 -0.76 10.94
CA ALA A 8 -0.53 0.03 12.08
C ALA A 8 -0.67 -0.83 13.34
N GLU A 9 -0.73 -0.20 14.51
CA GLU A 9 -0.97 -0.90 15.79
C GLU A 9 -2.47 -1.16 16.02
N ASP A 10 -3.33 -0.31 15.45
CA ASP A 10 -4.78 -0.26 15.64
C ASP A 10 -5.56 -0.80 14.43
N LEU A 11 -5.10 -1.91 13.84
CA LEU A 11 -5.85 -2.55 12.77
C LEU A 11 -7.10 -3.26 13.34
N PRO A 12 -8.32 -2.93 12.88
CA PRO A 12 -9.54 -3.63 13.26
C PRO A 12 -9.56 -5.05 12.68
N GLU A 13 -10.12 -6.01 13.42
CA GLU A 13 -10.19 -7.43 13.03
C GLU A 13 -11.07 -7.69 11.81
N ASP A 14 -12.08 -6.85 11.55
CA ASP A 14 -13.01 -7.06 10.44
C ASP A 14 -13.41 -5.73 9.78
N THR A 15 -13.21 -5.63 8.47
CA THR A 15 -13.48 -4.43 7.67
C THR A 15 -14.40 -4.76 6.50
N TRP A 16 -15.63 -5.18 6.78
CA TRP A 16 -16.60 -5.40 5.70
C TRP A 16 -16.96 -4.05 5.04
N GLY A 17 -17.04 -4.05 3.71
CA GLY A 17 -17.45 -2.88 2.90
C GLY A 17 -16.32 -1.89 2.60
N GLU A 18 -15.53 -1.50 3.62
CA GLU A 18 -14.47 -0.49 3.50
C GLU A 18 -13.04 -1.07 3.54
N ALA A 19 -12.89 -2.40 3.58
CA ALA A 19 -11.58 -3.09 3.62
C ALA A 19 -10.60 -2.58 2.56
N GLU A 20 -11.09 -2.31 1.34
CA GLU A 20 -10.24 -1.85 0.24
C GLU A 20 -9.60 -0.48 0.49
N ASN A 21 -10.10 0.30 1.46
CA ASN A 21 -9.54 1.57 1.91
C ASN A 21 -8.38 1.43 2.89
N GLY A 22 -8.11 0.22 3.37
CA GLY A 22 -7.15 -0.02 4.43
C GLY A 22 -7.57 0.68 5.73
N ALA A 23 -7.16 0.12 6.86
CA ALA A 23 -7.54 0.63 8.17
C ALA A 23 -6.30 0.99 9.01
N GLY A 24 -6.56 1.56 10.19
CA GLY A 24 -5.55 1.97 11.17
C GLY A 24 -5.00 3.37 10.95
N SER A 25 -4.29 3.84 11.96
CA SER A 25 -3.68 5.16 12.05
C SER A 25 -2.27 5.25 11.43
N GLY A 26 -1.67 4.11 11.07
CA GLY A 26 -0.30 4.01 10.59
C GLY A 26 -0.13 4.18 9.07
N LEU A 27 0.89 3.52 8.51
CA LEU A 27 1.21 3.61 7.09
C LEU A 27 0.20 2.84 6.24
N ARG A 28 -0.17 3.43 5.09
CA ARG A 28 -0.97 2.77 4.05
C ARG A 28 -0.34 2.98 2.69
N PHE A 29 -0.16 1.89 1.97
CA PHE A 29 0.42 1.86 0.63
C PHE A 29 -0.70 1.53 -0.34
N CYS A 30 -1.06 2.47 -1.20
CA CYS A 30 -2.27 2.38 -2.02
C CYS A 30 -1.94 2.27 -3.51
N PHE A 31 -2.65 1.39 -4.19
CA PHE A 31 -2.59 1.18 -5.63
C PHE A 31 -3.97 1.51 -6.17
N ASP A 32 -4.13 2.73 -6.65
CA ASP A 32 -5.40 3.25 -7.13
C ASP A 32 -5.47 3.18 -8.66
N THR A 33 -6.55 2.60 -9.17
CA THR A 33 -6.79 2.49 -10.61
C THR A 33 -8.05 3.20 -11.04
N TYR A 34 -8.73 3.88 -10.11
CA TYR A 34 -10.03 4.50 -10.35
C TYR A 34 -9.96 6.00 -10.09
N ASP A 35 -10.11 6.77 -11.17
CA ASP A 35 -10.21 8.23 -11.09
C ASP A 35 -11.66 8.58 -10.67
N ASN A 36 -11.81 9.06 -9.43
CA ASN A 36 -13.06 9.58 -8.88
C ASN A 36 -13.36 11.01 -9.36
N GLY A 37 -12.44 11.62 -10.12
CA GLY A 37 -12.58 12.89 -10.79
C GLY A 37 -11.54 13.89 -10.29
N GLY A 38 -10.70 14.36 -11.21
CA GLY A 38 -9.60 15.28 -10.88
C GLY A 38 -8.25 14.80 -11.40
N GLY A 39 -8.18 13.58 -11.94
CA GLY A 39 -6.95 13.02 -12.50
C GLY A 39 -6.01 12.48 -11.43
N GLU A 40 -6.55 12.07 -10.27
CA GLU A 40 -5.79 11.52 -9.14
C GLU A 40 -5.38 10.05 -9.30
N ALA A 41 -5.89 9.38 -10.33
CA ALA A 41 -5.60 7.99 -10.63
C ALA A 41 -5.41 7.77 -12.15
N PRO A 42 -4.65 6.74 -12.57
CA PRO A 42 -4.03 5.72 -11.72
C PRO A 42 -2.83 6.24 -10.93
N SER A 43 -2.68 5.77 -9.70
CA SER A 43 -1.63 6.22 -8.79
C SER A 43 -1.15 5.15 -7.83
N ILE A 44 0.09 5.34 -7.39
CA ILE A 44 0.64 4.65 -6.22
C ILE A 44 0.89 5.70 -5.15
N ASP A 45 0.27 5.53 -3.98
CA ASP A 45 0.31 6.48 -2.87
C ASP A 45 0.95 5.89 -1.61
N ILE A 46 1.63 6.74 -0.85
CA ILE A 46 1.97 6.52 0.56
C ILE A 46 1.10 7.44 1.41
N ARG A 47 0.43 6.88 2.41
CA ARG A 47 -0.41 7.61 3.37
C ARG A 47 -0.01 7.27 4.80
N PHE A 48 -0.26 8.20 5.73
CA PHE A 48 -0.12 7.99 7.17
C PHE A 48 -1.40 8.44 7.87
N GLY A 49 -2.12 7.52 8.50
CA GLY A 49 -3.53 7.73 8.83
C GLY A 49 -4.28 8.16 7.58
N THR A 50 -5.08 9.23 7.65
CA THR A 50 -5.83 9.79 6.50
C THR A 50 -5.02 10.70 5.58
N GLN A 51 -3.80 11.09 5.98
CA GLN A 51 -2.99 12.05 5.24
C GLN A 51 -2.27 11.41 4.05
N LEU A 52 -2.32 12.06 2.89
CA LEU A 52 -1.45 11.73 1.74
C LEU A 52 -0.04 12.27 1.99
N ILE A 53 0.94 11.38 1.95
CA ILE A 53 2.37 11.71 2.16
C ILE A 53 3.07 11.87 0.81
N ALA A 54 2.86 10.92 -0.11
CA ALA A 54 3.41 10.97 -1.45
C ALA A 54 2.47 10.28 -2.44
N SER A 55 2.49 10.73 -3.69
CA SER A 55 1.71 10.16 -4.79
C SER A 55 2.54 10.18 -6.06
N THR A 56 2.45 9.10 -6.83
CA THR A 56 3.02 9.00 -8.17
C THR A 56 1.88 8.60 -9.10
N LEU A 57 1.54 9.50 -10.03
CA LEU A 57 0.62 9.19 -11.14
C LEU A 57 1.32 8.26 -12.14
N LEU A 58 0.55 7.32 -12.66
CA LEU A 58 1.01 6.33 -13.62
C LEU A 58 0.15 6.35 -14.87
N GLU A 59 0.71 5.87 -15.97
CA GLU A 59 -0.08 5.49 -17.13
C GLU A 59 -0.90 4.24 -16.79
N LYS A 60 -2.11 4.15 -17.37
CA LYS A 60 -3.01 3.01 -17.13
C LYS A 60 -2.35 1.66 -17.47
N SER A 61 -1.47 1.63 -18.47
CA SER A 61 -0.72 0.43 -18.87
C SER A 61 0.36 0.01 -17.88
N GLU A 62 0.81 0.90 -17.00
CA GLU A 62 1.87 0.60 -16.02
C GLU A 62 1.32 -0.12 -14.78
N ILE A 63 0.06 0.13 -14.43
CA ILE A 63 -0.57 -0.41 -13.21
C ILE A 63 -1.51 -1.60 -13.46
N LEU A 64 -2.14 -1.68 -14.64
CA LEU A 64 -3.07 -2.77 -14.95
C LEU A 64 -2.33 -3.99 -15.48
N THR A 65 -2.38 -5.08 -14.72
CA THR A 65 -1.73 -6.37 -15.06
C THR A 65 -2.69 -7.39 -15.67
N GLY A 66 -3.98 -7.06 -15.78
CA GLY A 66 -4.99 -7.99 -16.27
C GLY A 66 -5.22 -9.14 -15.30
N LEU A 67 -4.89 -10.36 -15.75
CA LEU A 67 -4.96 -11.58 -14.92
C LEU A 67 -3.60 -11.99 -14.35
N ASP A 68 -2.52 -11.30 -14.76
CA ASP A 68 -1.17 -11.62 -14.33
C ASP A 68 -0.88 -11.04 -12.94
N PHE A 69 -0.06 -11.77 -12.19
CA PHE A 69 0.52 -11.28 -10.94
C PHE A 69 1.86 -10.61 -11.23
N VAL A 70 2.14 -9.52 -10.52
CA VAL A 70 3.42 -8.82 -10.57
C VAL A 70 3.96 -8.64 -9.15
N ASP A 71 5.26 -8.46 -9.05
CA ASP A 71 5.92 -8.22 -7.77
C ASP A 71 5.66 -6.80 -7.26
N VAL A 72 5.44 -6.72 -5.95
CA VAL A 72 5.40 -5.46 -5.19
C VAL A 72 6.43 -5.55 -4.08
N LEU A 73 7.36 -4.59 -4.07
CA LEU A 73 8.31 -4.42 -2.98
C LEU A 73 7.93 -3.16 -2.20
N ILE A 74 7.64 -3.34 -0.92
CA ILE A 74 7.47 -2.23 0.03
C ILE A 74 8.59 -2.35 1.05
N ARG A 75 9.29 -1.25 1.27
CA ARG A 75 10.31 -1.15 2.32
C ARG A 75 9.98 -0.01 3.26
N VAL A 76 10.07 -0.26 4.56
CA VAL A 76 9.99 0.77 5.59
C VAL A 76 11.27 0.67 6.40
N GLU A 77 12.04 1.75 6.41
CA GLU A 77 13.36 1.81 7.03
C GLU A 77 13.25 2.37 8.45
N SER A 78 14.24 2.09 9.30
CA SER A 78 14.26 2.55 10.70
C SER A 78 14.38 4.07 10.85
N ASP A 79 14.78 4.78 9.80
CA ASP A 79 14.82 6.25 9.76
C ASP A 79 13.45 6.88 9.42
N GLY A 80 12.41 6.06 9.27
CA GLY A 80 11.05 6.49 8.94
C GLY A 80 10.82 6.75 7.46
N THR A 81 11.79 6.41 6.60
CA THR A 81 11.60 6.47 5.15
C THR A 81 10.92 5.22 4.60
N ALA A 82 10.21 5.37 3.48
CA ALA A 82 9.56 4.27 2.79
C ALA A 82 9.83 4.27 1.28
N ASP A 83 9.91 3.06 0.72
CA ASP A 83 10.05 2.78 -0.70
C ASP A 83 8.88 1.92 -1.20
N ILE A 84 8.47 2.14 -2.45
CA ILE A 84 7.58 1.24 -3.18
C ILE A 84 8.15 1.00 -4.58
N ALA A 85 8.31 -0.28 -4.94
CA ALA A 85 8.46 -0.70 -6.31
C ALA A 85 7.31 -1.64 -6.73
N PHE A 86 6.79 -1.43 -7.94
CA PHE A 86 5.69 -2.20 -8.52
C PHE A 86 6.08 -2.65 -9.92
N ASN A 87 6.09 -3.96 -10.19
CA ASN A 87 6.45 -4.51 -11.49
C ASN A 87 7.81 -3.98 -12.03
N GLY A 88 8.79 -3.83 -11.13
CA GLY A 88 10.12 -3.26 -11.44
C GLY A 88 10.17 -1.73 -11.54
N LEU A 89 9.05 -1.02 -11.53
CA LEU A 89 9.00 0.43 -11.47
C LEU A 89 9.17 0.92 -10.03
N LEU A 90 10.19 1.73 -9.77
CA LEU A 90 10.39 2.39 -8.47
C LEU A 90 9.47 3.62 -8.36
N ALA A 91 8.27 3.42 -7.83
CA ALA A 91 7.26 4.47 -7.72
C ALA A 91 7.57 5.50 -6.62
N HIS A 92 8.19 5.05 -5.53
CA HIS A 92 8.62 5.89 -4.40
C HIS A 92 9.97 5.43 -3.87
N HIS A 93 10.85 6.38 -3.54
CA HIS A 93 12.18 6.11 -2.99
C HIS A 93 12.53 7.11 -1.89
N LYS A 94 12.88 6.60 -0.70
CA LYS A 94 13.24 7.37 0.50
C LYS A 94 12.23 8.45 0.86
N VAL A 95 10.94 8.15 0.74
CA VAL A 95 9.88 9.09 1.12
C VAL A 95 9.85 9.18 2.64
N GLN A 96 10.14 10.36 3.20
CA GLN A 96 10.02 10.57 4.64
C GLN A 96 8.56 10.46 5.07
N THR A 97 8.30 9.64 6.08
CA THR A 97 6.97 9.51 6.67
C THR A 97 7.01 9.90 8.16
N PRO A 98 5.85 10.18 8.78
CA PRO A 98 5.75 10.33 10.23
C PRO A 98 5.96 9.02 11.01
N PHE A 99 6.18 7.89 10.33
CA PHE A 99 6.38 6.61 10.98
C PHE A 99 7.67 6.60 11.78
N THR A 100 7.57 6.32 13.08
CA THR A 100 8.71 6.26 14.01
C THR A 100 9.00 4.83 14.47
N GLY A 101 8.40 3.84 13.81
CA GLY A 101 8.40 2.45 14.23
C GLY A 101 7.05 2.02 14.80
N ILE A 102 6.94 0.72 15.06
CA ILE A 102 5.77 0.07 15.66
C ILE A 102 6.26 -0.81 16.80
N GLN A 103 5.65 -0.65 17.97
CA GLN A 103 5.83 -1.58 19.07
C GLN A 103 4.57 -2.46 19.03
N TYR A 104 4.69 -3.68 18.48
CA TYR A 104 3.56 -4.60 18.19
C TYR A 104 2.75 -4.30 16.92
N GLY A 105 3.38 -3.78 15.86
CA GLY A 105 2.62 -3.45 14.65
C GLY A 105 2.06 -4.66 13.93
N GLN A 106 0.82 -4.50 13.49
CA GLN A 106 0.07 -5.45 12.71
C GLN A 106 0.15 -5.05 11.24
N TYR A 107 0.02 -6.03 10.35
CA TYR A 107 -0.12 -5.79 8.92
C TYR A 107 -1.42 -6.42 8.42
N ALA A 108 -2.05 -5.77 7.45
CA ALA A 108 -3.26 -6.30 6.82
C ALA A 108 -3.28 -6.05 5.31
N LEU A 109 -3.87 -7.03 4.63
CA LEU A 109 -4.35 -6.92 3.27
C LEU A 109 -5.88 -7.03 3.29
N PRO A 110 -6.61 -6.27 2.45
CA PRO A 110 -8.03 -6.51 2.23
C PRO A 110 -8.25 -7.97 1.86
N ARG A 111 -9.26 -8.60 2.45
CA ARG A 111 -9.62 -9.98 2.12
C ARG A 111 -10.03 -10.07 0.65
N ALA A 112 -9.27 -10.83 -0.15
CA ALA A 112 -9.68 -11.21 -1.50
C ALA A 112 -10.80 -12.28 -1.45
N PRO A 113 -11.60 -12.45 -2.53
CA PRO A 113 -12.45 -13.62 -2.69
C PRO A 113 -11.62 -14.92 -2.51
N ALA A 114 -12.25 -15.98 -2.01
CA ALA A 114 -11.57 -17.17 -1.48
C ALA A 114 -10.64 -17.90 -2.48
N ASP A 115 -10.70 -17.56 -3.77
CA ASP A 115 -9.93 -18.15 -4.86
C ASP A 115 -8.62 -17.41 -5.21
N ARG A 116 -8.30 -16.26 -4.56
CA ARG A 116 -7.15 -15.42 -4.92
C ARG A 116 -6.36 -14.93 -3.71
N THR A 117 -5.80 -15.84 -2.92
CA THR A 117 -4.97 -15.46 -1.76
C THR A 117 -3.65 -14.83 -2.24
N PRO A 118 -3.41 -13.52 -2.02
CA PRO A 118 -2.10 -12.95 -2.28
C PRO A 118 -1.07 -13.57 -1.32
N SER A 119 0.09 -13.97 -1.84
CA SER A 119 1.21 -14.46 -1.04
C SER A 119 2.15 -13.32 -0.71
N MET A 120 2.46 -13.10 0.57
CA MET A 120 3.40 -12.09 1.03
C MET A 120 4.62 -12.77 1.66
N GLN A 121 5.82 -12.43 1.20
CA GLN A 121 7.07 -12.78 1.89
C GLN A 121 7.56 -11.55 2.66
N LEU A 122 7.45 -11.59 3.99
CA LEU A 122 8.03 -10.57 4.86
C LEU A 122 9.48 -10.95 5.17
N THR A 123 10.43 -10.13 4.70
CA THR A 123 11.84 -10.23 5.10
C THR A 123 12.18 -9.06 6.00
N THR A 124 12.50 -9.33 7.26
CA THR A 124 13.10 -8.33 8.16
C THR A 124 14.61 -8.40 8.05
N SER A 125 15.26 -7.28 7.77
CA SER A 125 16.71 -7.14 7.93
C SER A 125 17.01 -6.92 9.41
N LYS A 126 17.93 -7.71 9.97
CA LYS A 126 18.43 -7.54 11.35
C LYS A 126 19.35 -6.33 11.47
#